data_AF-A0A4R1X860-F1
#
_entry.id   AF-A0A4R1X860-F1
#
_cell.length_a   1.000
_cell.length_b   1.000
_cell.length_c   1.000
_cell.angle_alpha   90.00
_cell.angle_beta   90.00
_cell.angle_gamma   90.00
#
_symmetry.space_group_name_H-M   'P 1'
#
loop_
_entity.id
_entity.type
_entity.pdbx_description
1 polymer ?
#
loop_
_entity_poly.entity_id
_entity_poly.type
_entity_poly.pdbx_seq_one_letter_code
_entity_poly.pdbx_strand_id
1 'polypeptide(L)'
;MNPAFPEQSPEQIDGRLNAYRRLLIGLMTYVAGDPDGRDMLQAIARDTEVVADHEEDPGVMPDEGFAGQNHTDEEIRSLIATALTRAEALAAARSTAP
;
A
#
# COMPACT_ATOMS: atom_id res chain seq x y z
N MET A 1 19.10 -28.34 6.63
CA MET A 1 17.85 -28.63 5.88
C MET A 1 17.27 -27.29 5.50
N ASN A 2 17.38 -26.90 4.23
CA ASN A 2 16.74 -25.67 3.74
C ASN A 2 15.23 -25.98 3.71
N PRO A 3 14.35 -25.23 4.39
CA PRO A 3 12.92 -25.47 4.24
C PRO A 3 12.57 -25.24 2.76
N ALA A 4 12.22 -26.32 2.05
CA ALA A 4 11.65 -26.19 0.72
C ALA A 4 10.31 -25.46 0.91
N PHE A 5 10.29 -24.17 0.59
CA PHE A 5 9.02 -23.48 0.42
C PHE A 5 8.28 -24.27 -0.66
N PRO A 6 7.05 -24.76 -0.38
CA PRO A 6 6.31 -25.51 -1.37
C PRO A 6 6.18 -24.65 -2.63
N GLU A 7 6.45 -25.22 -3.81
CA GLU A 7 6.21 -24.52 -5.07
C GLU A 7 4.73 -24.14 -5.11
N GLN A 8 4.47 -22.85 -5.28
CA GLN A 8 3.11 -22.32 -5.30
C GLN A 8 2.73 -22.00 -6.73
N SER A 9 1.50 -22.36 -7.10
CA SER A 9 0.97 -21.92 -8.39
C SER A 9 0.77 -20.41 -8.38
N PRO A 10 0.82 -19.73 -9.55
CA PRO A 10 0.51 -18.31 -9.66
C PRO A 10 -0.81 -17.93 -8.98
N GLU A 11 -1.85 -18.76 -9.13
CA GLU A 11 -3.17 -18.54 -8.52
C GLU A 11 -3.12 -18.59 -6.99
N GLN A 12 -2.26 -19.43 -6.41
CA GLN A 12 -2.06 -19.49 -4.96
C GLN A 12 -1.33 -18.25 -4.45
N ILE A 13 -0.37 -17.73 -5.23
CA ILE A 13 0.34 -16.49 -4.90
C ILE A 13 -0.66 -15.32 -4.95
N ASP A 14 -1.44 -15.20 -6.03
CA ASP A 14 -2.45 -14.16 -6.20
C ASP A 14 -3.52 -14.22 -5.11
N GLY A 15 -4.01 -15.42 -4.78
CA GLY A 15 -4.97 -15.62 -3.69
C GLY A 15 -4.43 -15.13 -2.35
N ARG A 16 -3.16 -15.42 -2.06
CA ARG A 16 -2.51 -15.00 -0.81
C ARG A 16 -2.25 -13.50 -0.78
N LEU A 17 -1.76 -12.91 -1.87
CA LEU A 17 -1.54 -11.46 -1.98
C LEU A 17 -2.86 -10.70 -1.80
N ASN A 18 -3.94 -11.15 -2.45
CA ASN A 18 -5.26 -10.56 -2.28
C ASN A 18 -5.79 -10.67 -0.84
N ALA A 19 -5.54 -11.80 -0.17
CA ALA A 19 -5.93 -11.96 1.23
C ALA A 19 -5.20 -10.95 2.13
N TYR A 20 -3.87 -10.78 1.94
CA TYR A 20 -3.08 -9.81 2.68
C TYR A 20 -3.51 -8.37 2.39
N ARG A 21 -3.73 -8.02 1.12
CA ARG A 21 -4.26 -6.72 0.71
C ARG A 21 -5.57 -6.39 1.43
N ARG A 22 -6.51 -7.33 1.50
CA ARG A 22 -7.79 -7.12 2.22
C ARG A 22 -7.60 -6.91 3.72
N LEU A 23 -6.74 -7.70 4.36
CA LEU A 23 -6.46 -7.56 5.79
C LEU A 23 -5.77 -6.23 6.11
N LEU A 24 -4.76 -5.85 5.31
CA LEU A 24 -4.03 -4.60 5.46
C LEU A 24 -4.95 -3.40 5.28
N ILE A 25 -5.79 -3.38 4.25
CA ILE A 25 -6.78 -2.31 4.06
C ILE A 25 -7.69 -2.20 5.29
N GLY A 26 -8.17 -3.32 5.83
CA GLY A 26 -9.00 -3.32 7.03
C GLY A 26 -8.29 -2.71 8.24
N LEU A 27 -7.03 -3.10 8.47
CA LEU A 27 -6.20 -2.56 9.55
C LEU A 27 -5.94 -1.06 9.37
N MET A 28 -5.50 -0.63 8.19
CA MET A 28 -5.22 0.78 7.91
C MET A 28 -6.48 1.64 7.98
N THR A 29 -7.64 1.09 7.59
CA THR A 29 -8.93 1.78 7.76
C THR A 29 -9.23 2.04 9.23
N TYR A 30 -8.93 1.06 10.10
CA TYR A 30 -9.08 1.23 11.55
C TYR A 30 -8.11 2.29 12.09
N VAL A 31 -6.83 2.24 11.69
CA VAL A 31 -5.82 3.24 12.06
C VAL A 31 -6.23 4.65 11.61
N ALA A 32 -6.74 4.80 10.38
CA ALA A 32 -7.24 6.05 9.85
C ALA A 32 -8.49 6.59 10.59
N GLY A 33 -9.10 5.81 11.48
CA GLY A 33 -10.16 6.29 12.37
C GLY A 33 -9.67 7.35 13.36
N ASP A 34 -8.40 7.28 13.75
CA ASP A 34 -7.74 8.21 14.65
C ASP A 34 -7.02 9.34 13.87
N PRO A 35 -7.00 10.60 14.35
CA PRO A 35 -6.30 11.70 13.68
C PRO A 35 -4.80 11.47 13.49
N ASP A 36 -4.09 11.00 14.52
CA ASP A 36 -2.64 10.76 14.44
C ASP A 36 -2.35 9.59 13.50
N GLY A 37 -3.19 8.55 13.55
CA GLY A 37 -3.13 7.43 12.62
C GLY A 37 -3.37 7.85 11.16
N ARG A 38 -4.28 8.79 10.91
CA ARG A 38 -4.52 9.35 9.58
C ARG A 38 -3.32 10.16 9.09
N ASP A 39 -2.75 11.01 9.94
CA ASP A 39 -1.58 11.83 9.60
C ASP A 39 -0.35 10.95 9.29
N MET A 40 -0.14 9.89 10.08
CA MET A 40 0.91 8.90 9.82
C MET A 40 0.75 8.25 8.44
N LEU A 41 -0.45 7.80 8.09
CA LEU A 41 -0.69 7.18 6.78
C LEU A 41 -0.48 8.17 5.63
N GLN A 42 -0.86 9.44 5.79
CA GLN A 42 -0.59 10.48 4.80
C GLN A 42 0.90 10.77 4.65
N ALA A 43 1.67 10.78 5.75
CA ALA A 43 3.12 10.96 5.69
C ALA A 43 3.78 9.83 4.88
N ILE A 44 3.42 8.57 5.16
CA ILE A 44 3.94 7.42 4.42
C ILE A 44 3.62 7.54 2.91
N ALA A 45 2.39 7.94 2.56
CA ALA A 45 2.01 8.11 1.17
C ALA A 45 2.84 9.18 0.44
N ARG A 46 3.21 10.27 1.12
CA ARG A 46 4.07 11.35 0.58
C ARG A 46 5.54 10.94 0.50
N ASP A 47 6.06 10.22 1.49
CA ASP A 47 7.45 9.75 1.46
C ASP A 47 7.68 8.78 0.28
N THR A 48 6.63 8.08 -0.12
CA THR A 48 6.57 7.20 -1.30
C THR A 48 6.53 7.98 -2.63
N GLU A 49 6.28 9.30 -2.61
CA GLU A 49 6.30 10.18 -3.78
C GLU A 49 7.71 10.74 -4.03
N VAL A 50 8.44 11.09 -2.95
CA VAL A 50 9.76 11.72 -3.01
C VAL A 50 10.83 10.82 -3.64
N VAL A 51 10.73 9.50 -3.49
CA VAL A 51 11.68 8.54 -4.11
C VAL A 51 11.56 8.51 -5.64
N ALA A 52 10.37 8.82 -6.19
CA ALA A 52 10.15 8.81 -7.64
C ALA A 52 10.72 10.05 -8.35
N ASP A 53 10.87 11.19 -7.66
CA ASP A 53 11.20 12.49 -8.26
C ASP A 53 12.70 12.87 -8.23
N HIS A 54 13.56 12.05 -7.61
CA HIS A 54 15.01 12.29 -7.59
C HIS A 54 15.74 11.64 -8.79
N GLU A 55 15.94 12.45 -9.83
CA GLU A 55 17.03 12.37 -10.83
C GLU A 55 17.00 11.19 -11.84
N GLU A 56 16.19 11.33 -12.89
CA GLU A 56 16.55 10.78 -14.21
C GLU A 56 17.75 11.57 -14.80
N ASP A 57 18.96 11.22 -14.37
CA ASP A 57 20.22 11.68 -14.99
C ASP A 57 20.36 11.01 -16.38
N PRO A 58 20.48 11.77 -17.51
CA PRO A 58 20.35 11.25 -18.88
C PRO A 58 21.58 10.45 -19.38
N GLY A 59 22.06 9.50 -18.56
CA GLY A 59 23.20 8.65 -18.87
C GLY A 59 23.19 7.27 -18.19
N VAL A 60 22.21 6.95 -17.35
CA VAL A 60 22.13 5.64 -16.67
C VAL A 60 21.02 4.80 -17.29
N MET A 61 21.37 3.67 -17.89
CA MET A 61 20.41 2.65 -18.32
C MET A 61 19.64 2.18 -17.08
N PRO A 62 18.29 2.19 -17.08
CA PRO A 62 17.51 1.80 -15.92
C PRO A 62 17.75 0.31 -15.64
N ASP A 63 18.43 0.04 -14.53
CA ASP A 63 18.61 -1.32 -14.01
C ASP A 63 17.27 -1.83 -13.45
N GLU A 64 17.01 -3.13 -13.60
CA GLU A 64 15.73 -3.78 -13.24
C GLU A 64 15.26 -3.52 -11.79
N GLY A 65 16.15 -3.05 -10.92
CA GLY A 65 15.86 -2.61 -9.55
C GLY A 65 14.94 -1.38 -9.44
N PHE A 66 14.98 -0.43 -10.39
CA PHE A 66 14.13 0.77 -10.36
C PHE A 66 12.66 0.47 -10.71
N ALA A 67 12.42 -0.47 -11.63
CA ALA A 67 11.06 -0.87 -12.00
C ALA A 67 10.32 -1.55 -10.83
N GLY A 68 11.02 -2.37 -10.03
CA GLY A 68 10.45 -3.04 -8.86
C GLY A 68 10.11 -2.10 -7.69
N GLN A 69 10.91 -1.05 -7.48
CA GLN A 69 10.64 -0.02 -6.46
C GLN A 69 9.39 0.78 -6.82
N ASN A 70 9.25 1.21 -8.08
CA ASN A 70 8.07 1.93 -8.56
C ASN A 70 6.77 1.14 -8.37
N HIS A 71 6.78 -0.18 -8.62
CA HIS A 71 5.61 -1.03 -8.42
C HIS A 71 5.24 -1.20 -6.93
N THR A 72 6.24 -1.26 -6.07
CA THR A 72 6.03 -1.36 -4.62
C THR A 72 5.43 -0.07 -4.07
N ASP A 73 5.95 1.06 -4.51
CA ASP A 73 5.53 2.40 -4.10
C ASP A 73 4.10 2.71 -4.55
N GLU A 74 3.76 2.35 -5.79
CA GLU A 74 2.39 2.46 -6.31
C GLU A 74 1.41 1.60 -5.49
N GLU A 75 1.80 0.39 -5.15
CA GLU A 75 1.00 -0.53 -4.34
C GLU A 75 0.75 0.06 -2.94
N ILE A 76 1.78 0.60 -2.28
CA ILE A 76 1.65 1.27 -0.98
C ILE A 76 0.67 2.44 -1.06
N ARG A 77 0.83 3.32 -2.06
CA ARG A 77 -0.05 4.48 -2.27
C ARG A 77 -1.50 4.04 -2.51
N SER A 78 -1.71 3.03 -3.35
CA SER A 78 -3.04 2.45 -3.64
C SER A 78 -3.72 1.91 -2.37
N LEU A 79 -2.98 1.19 -1.53
CA LEU A 79 -3.50 0.62 -0.29
C LEU A 79 -3.89 1.70 0.72
N ILE A 80 -3.05 2.73 0.89
CA ILE A 80 -3.30 3.84 1.81
C ILE A 80 -4.51 4.66 1.34
N ALA A 81 -4.57 5.01 0.06
CA ALA A 81 -5.70 5.76 -0.51
C ALA A 81 -7.03 5.01 -0.29
N THR A 82 -7.03 3.69 -0.50
CA THR A 82 -8.20 2.83 -0.28
C THR A 82 -8.64 2.84 1.19
N ALA A 83 -7.69 2.75 2.12
CA ALA A 83 -7.96 2.76 3.55
C ALA A 83 -8.53 4.11 4.03
N LEU A 84 -7.95 5.23 3.58
CA LEU A 84 -8.41 6.59 3.91
C LEU A 84 -9.84 6.82 3.41
N THR A 85 -10.10 6.50 2.13
CA THR A 85 -11.44 6.61 1.52
C THR A 85 -12.48 5.80 2.30
N ARG A 86 -12.13 4.58 2.70
CA ARG A 86 -13.03 3.73 3.48
C ARG A 86 -13.29 4.30 4.88
N ALA A 87 -12.27 4.86 5.53
CA ALA A 87 -12.41 5.47 6.86
C ALA A 87 -13.32 6.70 6.83
N GLU A 88 -13.19 7.54 5.80
CA GLU A 88 -14.08 8.69 5.56
C GLU A 88 -15.53 8.26 5.35
N ALA A 89 -15.77 7.26 4.49
CA ALA A 89 -17.11 6.72 4.28
C ALA A 89 -17.76 6.19 5.57
N LEU A 90 -16.97 5.51 6.41
CA LEU A 90 -17.44 5.02 7.72
C LEU A 90 -17.72 6.17 8.69
N ALA A 91 -16.92 7.23 8.69
CA ALA A 91 -17.15 8.42 9.50
C ALA A 91 -18.43 9.16 9.08
N ALA A 92 -18.63 9.33 7.76
CA ALA A 92 -19.85 9.91 7.20
C ALA A 92 -21.09 9.10 7.61
N ALA A 93 -21.04 7.77 7.47
CA ALA A 93 -22.15 6.89 7.84
C ALA A 93 -22.54 6.99 9.34
N ARG A 94 -21.55 7.18 10.23
CA ARG A 94 -21.82 7.40 11.67
C ARG A 94 -22.49 8.74 11.94
N SER A 95 -22.15 9.78 11.20
CA SER A 95 -22.74 11.13 11.35
C SER A 95 -24.20 11.20 10.87
N THR A 96 -24.62 10.29 10.00
CA THR A 96 -25.97 10.20 9.45
C THR A 96 -26.89 9.24 10.23
N ALA A 97 -26.38 8.54 11.24
CA ALA A 97 -27.19 7.66 12.08
C ALA A 97 -28.04 8.51 13.07
N PRO A 98 -29.36 8.23 13.20
CA PRO A 98 -30.29 9.01 14.03
C PRO A 98 -30.04 8.85 15.54
#